data_AF-A0A7J5D6X2-F1
#
_entry.id   AF-A0A7J5D6X2-F1
#
_cell.length_a   1.000
_cell.length_b   1.000
_cell.length_c   1.000
_cell.angle_alpha   90.00
_cell.angle_beta   90.00
_cell.angle_gamma   90.00
#
_symmetry.space_group_name_H-M   'P 1'
#
loop_
_entity.id
_entity.type
_entity.pdbx_description
1 polymer ?
#
loop_
_entity_poly.entity_id
_entity_poly.type
_entity_poly.pdbx_seq_one_letter_code
_entity_poly.pdbx_strand_id
1 'polypeptide(L)'
;MGLWRVFYADWQMECCGTPFSVGDEVSWPLLLDEGGEALGGGWSGEIGEITATVEHVRDDGAEIRVLRADDGLVVALGADPEDDVPSDGVSSGGDGVRPGPGRRVTRSGLLTVERHGARWPETTGTVRTIHLVHQDFAEITPGSHTREPVPASRSSEAVDRCPKWFGEGRVGVLAELHVPGPRP
;
A
#
# COMPACT_ATOMS: atom_id res chain seq x y z
N MET A 1 -0.48 -18.37 5.59
CA MET A 1 0.90 -18.08 5.17
C MET A 1 0.81 -17.56 3.75
N GLY A 2 1.37 -16.38 3.51
CA GLY A 2 1.35 -15.71 2.21
C GLY A 2 2.63 -14.93 1.96
N LEU A 3 2.96 -14.73 0.68
CA LEU A 3 4.06 -13.86 0.25
C LEU A 3 3.44 -12.66 -0.45
N TRP A 4 3.70 -11.47 0.08
CA TRP A 4 3.05 -10.24 -0.35
C TRP A 4 4.08 -9.21 -0.78
N ARG A 5 3.83 -8.53 -1.90
CA ARG A 5 4.66 -7.41 -2.34
C ARG A 5 4.14 -6.13 -1.71
N VAL A 6 5.00 -5.47 -0.95
CA VAL A 6 4.67 -4.25 -0.21
C VAL A 6 5.59 -3.14 -0.69
N PHE A 7 5.01 -2.02 -1.10
CA PHE A 7 5.73 -0.81 -1.42
C PHE A 7 5.87 0.09 -0.18
N TYR A 8 7.08 0.56 0.07
CA TYR A 8 7.38 1.54 1.12
C TYR A 8 8.01 2.76 0.45
N ALA A 9 7.25 3.86 0.42
CA ALA A 9 7.69 5.11 -0.18
C ALA A 9 8.93 5.70 0.51
N ASP A 10 9.78 6.34 -0.29
CA ASP A 10 10.97 7.06 0.16
C ASP A 10 10.64 8.08 1.27
N TRP A 11 9.69 8.98 1.04
CA TRP A 11 9.33 10.06 1.95
C TRP A 11 8.80 9.54 3.29
N GLN A 12 8.03 8.44 3.29
CA GLN A 12 7.60 7.79 4.52
C GLN A 12 8.77 7.12 5.23
N MET A 13 9.66 6.46 4.48
CA MET A 13 10.85 5.84 5.05
C MET A 13 11.77 6.90 5.68
N GLU A 14 11.97 8.02 5.01
CA GLU A 14 12.79 9.15 5.46
C GLU A 14 12.19 9.86 6.68
N CYS A 15 10.88 10.13 6.66
CA CYS A 15 10.22 10.85 7.74
C CYS A 15 10.09 10.01 9.01
N CYS A 16 9.40 8.86 8.92
CA CYS A 16 9.00 8.08 10.09
C CYS A 16 9.45 6.62 10.05
N GLY A 17 10.07 6.17 8.95
CA GLY A 17 10.46 4.79 8.79
C GLY A 17 11.73 4.38 9.53
N THR A 18 11.85 3.07 9.71
CA THR A 18 13.02 2.40 10.25
C THR A 18 13.62 1.52 9.14
N PRO A 19 14.90 1.71 8.78
CA PRO A 19 15.58 0.85 7.83
C PRO A 19 15.52 -0.61 8.25
N PHE A 20 15.33 -1.49 7.29
CA PHE A 20 15.23 -2.94 7.47
C PHE A 20 16.10 -3.67 6.45
N SER A 21 16.37 -4.94 6.73
CA SER A 21 17.21 -5.82 5.91
C SER A 21 16.45 -7.09 5.54
N VAL A 22 16.93 -7.79 4.52
CA VAL A 22 16.44 -9.14 4.21
C VAL A 22 16.63 -10.04 5.44
N GLY A 23 15.58 -10.76 5.81
CA GLY A 23 15.54 -11.61 7.00
C GLY A 23 14.98 -10.94 8.26
N ASP A 24 14.80 -9.61 8.27
CA ASP A 24 14.21 -8.92 9.41
C ASP A 24 12.72 -9.27 9.55
N GLU A 25 12.27 -9.41 10.80
CA GLU A 25 10.84 -9.36 11.13
C GLU A 25 10.41 -7.91 11.27
N VAL A 26 9.34 -7.54 10.57
CA VAL A 26 8.81 -6.18 10.52
C VAL A 26 7.32 -6.19 10.78
N SER A 27 6.81 -5.13 11.40
CA SER A 27 5.38 -4.83 11.52
C SER A 27 5.08 -3.52 10.81
N TRP A 28 4.21 -3.60 9.80
CA TRP A 28 3.86 -2.45 8.97
C TRP A 28 2.36 -2.22 8.95
N PRO A 29 1.89 -0.98 9.18
CA PRO A 29 0.53 -0.58 8.84
C PRO A 29 0.41 -0.58 7.30
N LEU A 30 -0.43 -1.46 6.75
CA LEU A 30 -0.60 -1.59 5.31
C LEU A 30 -1.90 -0.92 4.86
N LEU A 31 -1.83 -0.19 3.75
CA LEU A 31 -2.96 0.40 3.04
C LEU A 31 -3.05 -0.23 1.65
N LEU A 32 -4.27 -0.49 1.19
CA LEU A 32 -4.53 -0.93 -0.17
C LEU A 32 -4.78 0.28 -1.07
N ASP A 33 -3.88 0.53 -2.01
CA ASP A 33 -4.09 1.44 -3.13
C ASP A 33 -4.70 0.66 -4.30
N GLU A 34 -6.03 0.73 -4.44
CA GLU A 34 -6.79 0.05 -5.51
C GLU A 34 -6.52 0.65 -6.91
N GLY A 35 -6.07 1.90 -6.97
CA GLY A 35 -5.78 2.58 -8.25
C GLY A 35 -4.36 2.34 -8.74
N GLY A 36 -3.43 1.94 -7.86
CA GLY A 36 -2.00 1.92 -8.16
C GLY A 36 -1.49 3.29 -8.60
N GLU A 37 -2.23 4.36 -8.22
CA GLU A 37 -1.96 5.73 -8.60
C GLU A 37 -1.01 6.42 -7.63
N ALA A 38 -0.77 5.83 -6.44
CA ALA A 38 0.05 6.43 -5.38
C ALA A 38 1.44 6.88 -5.84
N LEU A 39 1.91 6.41 -6.98
CA LEU A 39 3.21 6.75 -7.58
C LEU A 39 3.10 6.93 -9.11
N GLY A 40 1.95 7.41 -9.56
CA GLY A 40 1.67 7.78 -10.94
C GLY A 40 1.55 6.61 -11.93
N GLY A 41 1.02 5.47 -11.46
CA GLY A 41 0.56 4.37 -12.31
C GLY A 41 1.65 3.41 -12.79
N GLY A 42 1.26 2.44 -13.64
CA GLY A 42 2.18 1.45 -14.22
C GLY A 42 2.62 0.33 -13.27
N TRP A 43 1.93 0.12 -12.15
CA TRP A 43 2.24 -0.90 -11.14
C TRP A 43 1.60 -2.26 -11.40
N SER A 44 1.10 -2.51 -12.61
CA SER A 44 0.28 -3.71 -12.92
C SER A 44 0.96 -5.04 -12.60
N GLY A 45 2.30 -5.12 -12.64
CA GLY A 45 3.06 -6.31 -12.24
C GLY A 45 3.19 -6.52 -10.73
N GLU A 46 2.87 -5.51 -9.94
CA GLU A 46 3.00 -5.49 -8.48
C GLU A 46 1.65 -5.46 -7.74
N ILE A 47 0.55 -5.42 -8.50
CA ILE A 47 -0.81 -5.51 -7.97
C ILE A 47 -1.04 -6.91 -7.42
N GLY A 48 -1.34 -6.99 -6.13
CA GLY A 48 -1.79 -8.21 -5.47
C GLY A 48 -3.31 -8.34 -5.54
N GLU A 49 -3.81 -9.56 -5.68
CA GLU A 49 -5.21 -9.88 -5.43
C GLU A 49 -5.38 -10.42 -4.00
N ILE A 50 -6.35 -9.88 -3.28
CA ILE A 50 -6.61 -10.19 -1.87
C ILE A 50 -8.06 -10.65 -1.74
N THR A 51 -8.24 -11.89 -1.32
CA THR A 51 -9.55 -12.38 -0.87
C THR A 51 -9.57 -12.42 0.64
N ALA A 52 -10.43 -11.61 1.25
CA ALA A 52 -10.42 -11.36 2.68
C ALA A 52 -11.80 -11.02 3.23
N THR A 53 -11.94 -11.14 4.54
CA THR A 53 -13.13 -10.67 5.27
C THR A 53 -12.98 -9.20 5.61
N VAL A 54 -14.02 -8.40 5.37
CA VAL A 54 -14.06 -6.99 5.78
C VAL A 54 -14.38 -6.89 7.26
N GLU A 55 -13.61 -6.12 8.00
CA GLU A 55 -13.85 -5.76 9.39
C GLU A 55 -13.82 -4.24 9.56
N HIS A 56 -14.57 -3.76 10.56
CA HIS A 56 -14.58 -2.35 10.94
C HIS A 56 -13.89 -2.24 12.30
N VAL A 57 -12.79 -1.49 12.35
CA VAL A 57 -12.02 -1.22 13.56
C VAL A 57 -12.28 0.23 13.95
N ARG A 58 -12.62 0.48 15.21
CA ARG A 58 -12.78 1.85 15.72
C ARG A 58 -11.50 2.30 16.41
N ASP A 59 -10.98 3.44 15.99
CA ASP A 59 -9.86 4.12 16.65
C ASP A 59 -10.21 5.61 16.81
N ASP A 60 -10.16 6.10 18.04
CA ASP A 60 -10.45 7.49 18.43
C ASP A 60 -11.71 8.12 17.78
N GLY A 61 -12.76 7.33 17.58
CA GLY A 61 -14.03 7.76 16.96
C GLY A 61 -14.08 7.70 15.43
N ALA A 62 -12.96 7.45 14.75
CA ALA A 62 -12.92 7.12 13.33
C ALA A 62 -13.15 5.61 13.12
N GLU A 63 -14.01 5.26 12.17
CA GLU A 63 -14.21 3.86 11.76
C GLU A 63 -13.31 3.55 10.56
N ILE A 64 -12.38 2.63 10.77
CA ILE A 64 -11.42 2.17 9.78
C ILE A 64 -11.89 0.83 9.24
N ARG A 65 -11.93 0.69 7.92
CA ARG A 65 -12.23 -0.59 7.26
C ARG A 65 -10.93 -1.33 6.98
N VAL A 66 -10.88 -2.59 7.37
CA VAL A 66 -9.73 -3.46 7.15
C VAL A 66 -10.15 -4.76 6.49
N LEU A 67 -9.30 -5.27 5.62
CA LEU A 67 -9.34 -6.62 5.09
C LEU A 67 -8.48 -7.52 5.97
N ARG A 68 -9.06 -8.62 6.45
CA ARG A 68 -8.32 -9.73 7.06
C ARG A 68 -8.36 -10.94 6.16
N ALA A 69 -7.20 -11.30 5.61
CA ALA A 69 -7.05 -12.51 4.83
C ALA A 69 -6.76 -13.72 5.74
N ASP A 70 -7.14 -14.91 5.26
CA ASP A 70 -6.96 -16.16 6.00
C ASP A 70 -5.47 -16.53 6.17
N ASP A 71 -4.58 -15.87 5.43
CA ASP A 71 -3.15 -16.12 5.44
C ASP A 71 -2.36 -15.26 6.44
N GLY A 72 -3.05 -14.36 7.16
CA GLY A 72 -2.50 -13.48 8.18
C GLY A 72 -2.36 -12.01 7.72
N LEU A 73 -2.57 -11.71 6.44
CA LEU A 73 -2.51 -10.33 5.94
C LEU A 73 -3.65 -9.48 6.53
N VAL A 74 -3.28 -8.32 7.06
CA VAL A 74 -4.20 -7.28 7.51
C VAL A 74 -3.87 -5.99 6.78
N VAL A 75 -4.79 -5.53 5.95
CA VAL A 75 -4.60 -4.31 5.15
C VAL A 75 -5.81 -3.41 5.31
N ALA A 76 -5.57 -2.12 5.39
CA ALA A 76 -6.63 -1.16 5.43
C ALA A 76 -7.14 -0.80 4.03
N LEU A 77 -8.44 -0.52 3.93
CA LEU A 77 -9.04 0.06 2.73
C LEU A 77 -8.99 1.58 2.87
N GLY A 78 -8.58 2.28 1.80
CA GLY A 78 -8.44 3.75 1.67
C GLY A 78 -9.06 4.63 2.77
N ALA A 79 -8.27 5.57 3.28
CA ALA A 79 -8.68 6.59 4.24
C ALA A 79 -9.66 7.58 3.59
N ASP A 80 -10.95 7.24 3.50
CA ASP A 80 -11.96 8.27 3.32
C ASP A 80 -13.25 7.95 4.09
N PRO A 81 -13.51 8.67 5.20
CA PRO A 81 -14.82 8.76 5.84
C PRO A 81 -15.72 9.88 5.25
N GLU A 82 -15.25 10.69 4.28
CA GLU A 82 -15.99 11.83 3.71
C GLU A 82 -16.71 11.56 2.38
N ASP A 83 -16.56 10.36 1.79
CA ASP A 83 -17.42 9.88 0.69
C ASP A 83 -18.85 9.49 1.15
N ASP A 84 -19.24 9.84 2.38
CA ASP A 84 -20.59 9.68 2.95
C ASP A 84 -21.48 10.92 2.72
N VAL A 85 -21.44 11.47 1.50
CA VAL A 85 -22.58 12.25 0.99
C VAL A 85 -23.22 11.43 -0.13
N PRO A 86 -24.46 10.94 0.02
CA PRO A 86 -25.16 10.33 -1.10
C PRO A 86 -25.34 11.41 -2.16
N SER A 87 -24.51 11.38 -3.21
CA SER A 87 -24.77 12.18 -4.39
C SER A 87 -25.97 11.55 -5.08
N ASP A 88 -27.12 12.21 -4.95
CA ASP A 88 -28.31 11.91 -5.74
C ASP A 88 -27.93 11.95 -7.23
N GLY A 89 -27.76 10.78 -7.86
CA GLY A 89 -27.86 10.68 -9.30
C GLY A 89 -26.85 9.79 -10.01
N VAL A 90 -27.33 8.57 -10.31
CA VAL A 90 -26.98 7.75 -11.49
C VAL A 90 -25.55 7.18 -11.53
N SER A 91 -25.32 6.13 -10.73
CA SER A 91 -24.23 5.20 -10.95
C SER A 91 -24.47 4.39 -12.24
N SER A 92 -23.67 4.66 -13.27
CA SER A 92 -23.49 3.72 -14.38
C SER A 92 -22.52 2.62 -13.95
N GLY A 93 -23.04 1.40 -13.76
CA GLY A 93 -22.28 0.17 -14.00
C GLY A 93 -21.19 -0.20 -13.00
N GLY A 94 -21.56 -0.45 -11.75
CA GLY A 94 -20.74 -1.14 -10.76
C GLY A 94 -21.51 -1.16 -9.46
N ASP A 95 -21.72 -2.34 -8.86
CA ASP A 95 -22.57 -2.53 -7.69
C ASP A 95 -21.95 -1.78 -6.48
N GLY A 96 -22.23 -0.48 -6.37
CA GLY A 96 -21.68 0.49 -5.41
C GLY A 96 -22.09 0.25 -3.96
N VAL A 97 -22.51 -0.97 -3.64
CA VAL A 97 -22.83 -1.41 -2.29
C VAL A 97 -21.53 -1.70 -1.56
N ARG A 98 -21.12 -0.76 -0.70
CA ARG A 98 -20.02 -0.94 0.25
C ARG A 98 -20.20 -2.29 0.99
N PRO A 99 -19.21 -3.17 1.01
CA PRO A 99 -19.32 -4.44 1.73
C PRO A 99 -19.49 -4.18 3.23
N GLY A 100 -20.55 -4.70 3.83
CA GLY A 100 -20.70 -4.67 5.29
C GLY A 100 -19.67 -5.57 6.00
N PRO A 101 -19.45 -5.38 7.31
CA PRO A 101 -18.53 -6.19 8.10
C PRO A 101 -18.91 -7.67 8.04
N GLY A 102 -17.91 -8.55 8.07
CA GLY A 102 -18.08 -10.00 7.94
C GLY A 102 -18.29 -10.49 6.50
N ARG A 103 -18.42 -9.59 5.52
CA ARG A 103 -18.50 -9.97 4.10
C ARG A 103 -17.11 -10.33 3.59
N ARG A 104 -17.03 -11.48 2.90
CA ARG A 104 -15.83 -11.85 2.13
C ARG A 104 -15.84 -11.11 0.80
N VAL A 105 -14.72 -10.49 0.45
CA VAL A 105 -14.54 -9.72 -0.79
C VAL A 105 -13.21 -10.07 -1.44
N THR A 106 -13.14 -9.86 -2.75
CA THR A 106 -11.88 -9.83 -3.49
C THR A 106 -11.56 -8.41 -3.87
N ARG A 107 -10.31 -7.99 -3.67
CA ARG A 107 -9.77 -6.68 -4.04
C ARG A 107 -8.42 -6.82 -4.72
N SER A 108 -8.09 -5.85 -5.54
CA SER A 108 -6.82 -5.78 -6.25
C SER A 108 -6.22 -4.41 -6.04
N GLY A 109 -4.94 -4.36 -5.68
CA GLY A 109 -4.24 -3.10 -5.49
C GLY A 109 -2.80 -3.29 -5.09
N LEU A 110 -2.08 -2.17 -4.99
CA LEU A 110 -0.74 -2.14 -4.42
C LEU A 110 -0.85 -2.07 -2.89
N LEU A 111 -0.13 -2.93 -2.19
CA LEU A 111 0.03 -2.81 -0.75
C LEU A 111 1.08 -1.74 -0.46
N THR A 112 0.70 -0.66 0.20
CA THR A 112 1.60 0.41 0.59
C THR A 112 1.72 0.46 2.11
N VAL A 113 2.90 0.83 2.62
CA VAL A 113 3.03 1.15 4.04
C VAL A 113 2.37 2.52 4.30
N GLU A 114 1.57 2.65 5.36
CA GLU A 114 0.99 3.95 5.77
C GLU A 114 1.26 4.28 7.24
N ARG A 115 2.25 5.15 7.48
CA ARG A 115 2.62 5.60 8.84
C ARG A 115 2.08 6.98 9.21
N HIS A 116 1.41 7.67 8.29
CA HIS A 116 0.77 8.96 8.49
C HIS A 116 -0.74 8.79 8.63
N GLY A 117 -1.36 9.63 9.46
CA GLY A 117 -2.81 9.58 9.73
C GLY A 117 -3.17 8.67 10.90
N ALA A 118 -4.21 7.85 10.74
CA ALA A 118 -4.78 7.04 11.80
C ALA A 118 -3.84 5.91 12.27
N ARG A 119 -4.14 5.30 13.43
CA ARG A 119 -3.39 4.12 13.90
C ARG A 119 -4.02 2.85 13.35
N TRP A 120 -3.54 2.43 12.19
CA TRP A 120 -4.02 1.23 11.50
C TRP A 120 -3.47 -0.04 12.16
N PRO A 121 -4.21 -1.18 12.08
CA PRO A 121 -3.63 -2.48 12.41
C PRO A 121 -2.39 -2.77 11.56
N GLU A 122 -1.38 -3.37 12.17
CA GLU A 122 -0.15 -3.74 11.48
C GLU A 122 -0.18 -5.20 11.01
N THR A 123 0.41 -5.45 9.85
CA THR A 123 0.79 -6.80 9.40
C THR A 123 2.23 -7.06 9.80
N THR A 124 2.45 -8.17 10.51
CA THR A 124 3.79 -8.65 10.85
C THR A 124 4.23 -9.75 9.88
N GLY A 125 5.47 -9.67 9.40
CA GLY A 125 6.06 -10.70 8.54
C GLY A 125 7.58 -10.61 8.47
N THR A 126 8.19 -11.56 7.77
CA THR A 126 9.63 -11.59 7.51
C THR A 126 9.94 -11.08 6.12
N VAL A 127 10.87 -10.13 6.01
CA VAL A 127 11.32 -9.59 4.72
C VAL A 127 12.13 -10.66 3.98
N ARG A 128 11.76 -10.96 2.73
CA ARG A 128 12.39 -11.97 1.87
C ARG A 128 13.28 -11.36 0.79
N THR A 129 12.83 -10.27 0.19
CA THR A 129 13.57 -9.54 -0.83
C THR A 129 13.32 -8.04 -0.65
N ILE A 130 14.26 -7.23 -1.12
CA ILE A 130 14.14 -5.78 -1.17
C ILE A 130 14.63 -5.32 -2.54
N HIS A 131 13.80 -4.55 -3.22
CA HIS A 131 14.14 -3.89 -4.46
C HIS A 131 14.02 -2.38 -4.28
N LEU A 132 15.11 -1.63 -4.45
CA LEU A 132 15.02 -0.18 -4.57
C LEU A 132 14.35 0.15 -5.89
N VAL A 133 13.35 1.04 -5.86
CA VAL A 133 12.61 1.45 -7.04
C VAL A 133 13.06 2.83 -7.46
N HIS A 134 13.38 2.97 -8.74
CA HIS A 134 13.69 4.23 -9.39
C HIS A 134 12.58 4.61 -10.35
N GLN A 135 12.29 5.91 -10.45
CA GLN A 135 11.29 6.47 -11.34
C GLN A 135 11.75 7.86 -11.76
N ASP A 136 11.87 8.07 -13.07
CA ASP A 136 12.12 9.41 -13.59
C ASP A 136 10.82 10.21 -13.60
N PHE A 137 10.94 11.52 -13.37
CA PHE A 137 9.83 12.46 -13.42
C PHE A 137 10.14 13.59 -14.40
N ALA A 138 9.15 14.01 -15.18
CA ALA A 138 9.23 15.16 -16.08
C ALA A 138 8.31 16.28 -15.60
N GLU A 139 8.66 17.53 -15.89
CA GLU A 139 7.74 18.66 -15.66
C GLU A 139 6.52 18.49 -16.56
N ILE A 140 5.31 18.69 -16.01
CA ILE A 140 4.07 18.62 -16.78
C ILE A 140 4.04 19.72 -17.86
N THR A 141 4.55 20.91 -17.51
CA THR A 141 4.76 22.04 -18.42
C THR A 141 6.07 22.72 -18.07
N PRO A 142 6.77 23.35 -19.03
CA PRO A 142 8.04 24.03 -18.77
C PRO A 142 7.96 25.02 -17.60
N GLY A 143 8.81 24.83 -16.59
CA GLY A 143 8.87 25.63 -15.36
C GLY A 143 7.89 25.20 -14.26
N SER A 144 7.18 24.08 -14.41
CA SER A 144 6.27 23.55 -13.39
C SER A 144 7.03 22.90 -12.23
N HIS A 145 6.61 23.22 -11.00
CA HIS A 145 7.05 22.48 -9.81
C HIS A 145 6.37 21.10 -9.67
N THR A 146 5.20 20.93 -10.30
CA THR A 146 4.53 19.64 -10.38
C THR A 146 5.15 18.83 -11.50
N ARG A 147 5.54 17.59 -11.16
CA ARG A 147 6.15 16.64 -12.08
C ARG A 147 5.27 15.40 -12.19
N GLU A 148 5.28 14.77 -13.36
CA GLU A 148 4.62 13.50 -13.62
C GLU A 148 5.66 12.41 -13.86
N PRO A 149 5.36 11.14 -13.54
CA PRO A 149 6.27 10.05 -13.86
C PRO A 149 6.45 9.94 -15.37
N VAL A 150 7.69 9.76 -15.80
CA VAL A 150 7.99 9.38 -17.18
C VAL A 150 7.51 7.94 -17.38
N PRO A 151 6.61 7.68 -18.35
CA PRO A 151 6.13 6.32 -18.61
C PRO A 151 7.31 5.38 -18.92
N ALA A 152 7.26 4.17 -18.36
CA ALA A 152 8.24 3.11 -18.55
C ALA A 152 9.70 3.41 -18.14
N SER A 153 9.98 4.52 -17.42
CA SER A 153 11.31 4.75 -16.84
C SER A 153 11.56 3.99 -15.54
N ARG A 154 10.53 3.32 -15.01
CA ARG A 154 10.64 2.56 -13.77
C ARG A 154 11.64 1.44 -13.90
N SER A 155 12.59 1.42 -12.99
CA SER A 155 13.55 0.34 -12.84
C SER A 155 13.67 -0.04 -11.38
N SER A 156 14.28 -1.20 -11.11
CA SER A 156 14.56 -1.60 -9.75
C SER A 156 15.88 -2.36 -9.64
N GLU A 157 16.52 -2.22 -8.48
CA GLU A 157 17.75 -2.93 -8.14
C GLU A 157 17.57 -3.71 -6.84
N ALA A 158 18.01 -4.97 -6.83
CA ALA A 158 17.97 -5.80 -5.63
C ALA A 158 19.01 -5.30 -4.62
N VAL A 159 18.62 -5.19 -3.36
CA VAL A 159 19.50 -4.81 -2.25
C VAL A 159 19.24 -5.69 -1.03
N ASP A 160 20.23 -5.83 -0.16
CA ASP A 160 20.06 -6.58 1.09
C ASP A 160 19.51 -5.71 2.23
N ARG A 161 19.54 -4.39 2.06
CA ARG A 161 19.13 -3.43 3.09
C ARG A 161 18.44 -2.20 2.49
N CYS A 162 17.29 -1.85 3.05
CA CYS A 162 16.60 -0.61 2.77
C CYS A 162 17.37 0.58 3.37
N PRO A 163 17.67 1.65 2.59
CA PRO A 163 18.30 2.85 3.12
C PRO A 163 17.32 3.68 3.94
N LYS A 164 17.83 4.50 4.85
CA LYS A 164 17.01 5.53 5.53
C LYS A 164 16.73 6.71 4.60
N TRP A 165 17.75 7.14 3.87
CA TRP A 165 17.73 8.33 3.02
C TRP A 165 17.93 7.91 1.58
N PHE A 166 16.96 8.29 0.75
CA PHE A 166 16.88 7.99 -0.66
C PHE A 166 17.54 9.14 -1.43
N GLY A 167 18.35 8.78 -2.42
CA GLY A 167 18.95 9.76 -3.32
C GLY A 167 17.98 10.16 -4.42
N GLU A 168 18.41 11.06 -5.29
CA GLU A 168 17.62 11.51 -6.43
C GLU A 168 17.14 10.34 -7.32
N GLY A 169 15.88 10.40 -7.74
CA GLY A 169 15.25 9.42 -8.63
C GLY A 169 14.81 8.11 -7.98
N ARG A 170 15.14 7.86 -6.71
CA ARG A 170 14.63 6.71 -5.96
C ARG A 170 13.33 7.10 -5.26
N VAL A 171 12.28 6.31 -5.47
CA VAL A 171 10.93 6.62 -4.95
C VAL A 171 10.51 5.73 -3.78
N GLY A 172 11.29 4.71 -3.45
CA GLY A 172 11.01 3.81 -2.34
C GLY A 172 11.59 2.42 -2.54
N VAL A 173 11.06 1.46 -1.80
CA VAL A 173 11.39 0.04 -1.92
C VAL A 173 10.14 -0.80 -2.17
N LEU A 174 10.29 -1.85 -2.97
CA LEU A 174 9.38 -2.97 -3.04
C LEU A 174 9.97 -4.12 -2.21
N ALA A 175 9.27 -4.56 -1.19
CA ALA A 175 9.68 -5.65 -0.33
C ALA A 175 8.72 -6.84 -0.46
N GLU A 176 9.25 -8.06 -0.60
CA GLU A 176 8.44 -9.26 -0.43
C GLU A 176 8.37 -9.61 1.05
N LEU A 177 7.17 -9.55 1.62
CA LEU A 177 6.87 -9.84 3.00
C LEU A 177 6.24 -11.22 3.12
N HIS A 178 6.93 -12.13 3.81
CA HIS A 178 6.37 -13.42 4.16
C HIS A 178 5.57 -13.31 5.46
N VAL A 179 4.26 -13.39 5.34
CA VAL A 179 3.33 -13.29 6.47
C VAL A 179 3.04 -14.70 7.00
N PRO A 180 3.39 -15.00 8.26
CA PRO A 180 3.02 -16.27 8.87
C PRO A 180 1.48 -16.33 8.96
N GLY A 181 0.91 -17.53 8.76
CA GLY A 181 -0.53 -17.72 8.95
C GLY A 181 -1.00 -17.26 10.33
N PRO A 182 -2.31 -17.00 10.51
CA PRO A 182 -2.85 -16.65 11.81
C PRO A 182 -2.41 -17.71 12.84
N ARG A 183 -1.90 -17.26 13.99
CA ARG A 183 -1.58 -18.19 15.08
C ARG A 183 -2.90 -18.84 15.55
N PRO A 184 -2.93 -20.16 15.76
CA PRO A 184 -4.14 -20.87 16.22
C PRO A 184 -4.57 -20.45 17.63
#